data_AF-A0A4U9D7E1-F1
#
_entry.id   AF-A0A4U9D7E1-F1
#
_cell.length_a   1.000
_cell.length_b   1.000
_cell.length_c   1.000
_cell.angle_alpha   90.00
_cell.angle_beta   90.00
_cell.angle_gamma   90.00
#
_symmetry.space_group_name_H-M   'P 1'
#
loop_
_entity.id
_entity.type
_entity.pdbx_description
1 polymer ?
#
loop_
_entity_poly.entity_id
_entity_poly.type
_entity_poly.pdbx_seq_one_letter_code
_entity_poly.pdbx_strand_id
1 'polypeptide(L)'
;MPISGSPLRPGSTTASTFSWVVIENSLQRGEARSATLPLPAAILEQVRAGEALGPVMSQHTGIDEIGRKEGAIGIFTAGKLTRSSVYHQAVVLALSPFHNAIYR
;
A
#
# COMPACT_ATOMS: atom_id res chain seq x y z
N MET A 1 -2.93 -3.22 5.62
CA MET A 1 -2.09 -3.20 4.40
C MET A 1 -1.62 -4.64 4.17
N PRO A 2 -2.18 -5.36 3.20
CA PRO A 2 -1.64 -6.66 2.84
C PRO A 2 -0.21 -6.52 2.31
N ILE A 3 0.64 -7.48 2.65
CA ILE A 3 1.97 -7.63 2.05
C ILE A 3 1.85 -8.77 1.06
N SER A 4 2.27 -8.51 -0.18
CA SER A 4 2.28 -9.50 -1.24
C SER A 4 3.71 -9.69 -1.70
N GLY A 5 4.15 -10.95 -1.73
CA GLY A 5 5.31 -11.33 -2.52
C GLY A 5 4.87 -11.45 -3.96
N SER A 6 5.34 -10.55 -4.82
CA SER A 6 5.27 -10.75 -6.28
C SER A 6 6.69 -10.78 -6.82
N PRO A 7 7.05 -11.75 -7.67
CA PRO A 7 8.32 -11.71 -8.37
C PRO A 7 8.27 -10.56 -9.39
N LEU A 8 8.88 -9.43 -9.04
CA LEU A 8 9.02 -8.28 -9.95
C LEU A 8 10.07 -8.55 -11.05
N ARG A 9 10.98 -9.53 -10.84
CA ARG A 9 11.89 -10.16 -11.82
C ARG A 9 12.14 -11.63 -11.43
N PRO A 10 12.50 -12.52 -12.39
CA PRO A 10 12.93 -13.88 -12.06
C PRO A 10 14.16 -13.80 -11.15
N GLY A 11 14.05 -14.34 -9.92
CA GLY A 11 15.14 -14.39 -8.95
C GLY A 11 15.19 -13.25 -7.91
N SER A 12 14.33 -12.23 -7.97
CA SER A 12 14.22 -11.20 -6.91
C SER A 12 12.88 -11.30 -6.18
N THR A 13 12.87 -11.89 -4.99
CA THR A 13 11.69 -11.88 -4.10
C THR A 13 11.63 -10.54 -3.37
N THR A 14 11.34 -9.44 -4.10
CA THR A 14 11.08 -8.14 -3.47
C THR A 14 9.66 -8.11 -2.96
N ALA A 15 9.46 -8.52 -1.71
CA ALA A 15 8.15 -8.39 -1.09
C ALA A 15 7.82 -6.90 -0.89
N SER A 16 6.57 -6.57 -1.16
CA SER A 16 6.11 -5.20 -1.25
C SER A 16 4.78 -5.05 -0.52
N THR A 17 4.46 -3.84 -0.10
CA THR A 17 3.17 -3.51 0.48
C THR A 17 2.32 -2.68 -0.47
N PHE A 18 1.02 -2.96 -0.48
CA PHE A 18 0.01 -2.19 -1.18
C PHE A 18 -1.33 -2.30 -0.43
N SER A 19 -2.33 -1.58 -0.91
CA SER A 19 -3.71 -1.74 -0.45
C SER A 19 -4.66 -1.86 -1.64
N TRP A 20 -5.69 -2.68 -1.46
CA TRP A 20 -6.86 -2.70 -2.32
C TRP A 20 -7.88 -1.69 -1.81
N VAL A 21 -8.47 -0.95 -2.73
CA VAL A 21 -9.62 -0.09 -2.52
C VAL A 21 -10.77 -0.71 -3.29
N VAL A 22 -11.86 -0.99 -2.56
CA VAL A 22 -13.10 -1.53 -3.13
C VAL A 22 -14.21 -0.56 -2.76
N ILE A 23 -14.97 -0.11 -3.75
CA ILE A 23 -16.15 0.72 -3.59
C ILE A 23 -17.30 -0.01 -4.26
N GLU A 24 -18.37 -0.26 -3.51
CA GLU A 24 -19.47 -1.10 -3.95
C GLU A 24 -20.81 -0.50 -3.52
N ASN A 25 -21.81 -0.60 -4.38
CA ASN A 25 -23.22 -0.40 -4.05
C ASN A 25 -24.04 -1.58 -4.59
N SER A 26 -25.38 -1.50 -4.53
CA SER A 26 -26.26 -2.58 -4.99
C SER A 26 -26.22 -2.86 -6.49
N LEU A 27 -25.60 -1.99 -7.30
CA LEU A 27 -25.63 -2.06 -8.77
C LEU A 27 -24.24 -2.33 -9.37
N GLN A 28 -23.18 -1.86 -8.72
CA GLN A 28 -21.83 -1.94 -9.28
C GLN A 28 -20.74 -1.94 -8.19
N ARG A 29 -19.60 -2.47 -8.59
CA ARG A 29 -18.39 -2.55 -7.78
C ARG A 29 -17.20 -2.05 -8.60
N GLY A 30 -16.41 -1.19 -7.98
CA GLY A 30 -15.16 -0.70 -8.52
C GLY A 30 -14.00 -1.06 -7.61
N GLU A 31 -12.92 -1.52 -8.22
CA GLU A 31 -11.73 -1.96 -7.52
C GLU A 31 -10.51 -1.30 -8.11
N ALA A 32 -9.61 -0.87 -7.25
CA ALA A 32 -8.29 -0.43 -7.66
C ALA A 32 -7.27 -0.77 -6.58
N ARG A 33 -6.02 -0.91 -7.01
CA ARG A 33 -4.89 -1.14 -6.12
C ARG A 33 -4.07 0.14 -6.02
N SER A 34 -3.61 0.46 -4.81
CA SER A 34 -2.62 1.51 -4.62
C SER A 34 -1.31 1.20 -5.35
N ALA A 35 -0.48 2.23 -5.52
CA ALA A 35 0.93 2.02 -5.86
C ALA A 35 1.58 1.06 -4.87
N THR A 36 2.55 0.30 -5.38
CA THR A 36 3.32 -0.69 -4.62
C THR A 36 4.55 -0.03 -4.01
N LEU A 37 4.75 -0.22 -2.70
CA LEU A 37 5.95 0.22 -2.00
C LEU A 37 6.85 -1.01 -1.76
N PRO A 38 8.03 -1.09 -2.39
CA PRO A 38 9.00 -2.14 -2.09
C PRO A 38 9.54 -1.97 -0.67
N LEU A 39 9.68 -3.07 0.06
CA LEU A 39 10.21 -3.07 1.42
C LEU A 39 11.63 -3.62 1.46
N PRO A 40 12.53 -3.07 2.31
CA PRO A 40 13.86 -3.63 2.55
C PRO A 40 13.78 -5.05 3.13
N ALA A 41 14.77 -5.89 2.82
CA ALA A 41 14.85 -7.27 3.29
C ALA A 41 14.75 -7.41 4.83
N ALA A 42 15.43 -6.52 5.56
CA ALA A 42 15.42 -6.51 7.03
C ALA A 42 14.00 -6.32 7.63
N ILE A 43 13.18 -5.47 7.00
CA ILE A 43 11.78 -5.26 7.41
C ILE A 43 10.92 -6.47 7.01
N LEU A 44 11.20 -7.06 5.84
CA LEU A 44 10.45 -8.21 5.34
C LEU A 44 10.62 -9.45 6.19
N GLU A 45 11.82 -9.71 6.71
CA GLU A 45 12.08 -10.86 7.58
C GLU A 45 11.23 -10.80 8.85
N GLN A 46 11.18 -9.64 9.50
CA GLN A 46 10.39 -9.42 10.73
C GLN A 46 8.89 -9.54 10.46
N VAL A 47 8.41 -8.95 9.36
CA VAL A 47 6.99 -9.05 9.02
C VAL A 47 6.59 -10.48 8.60
N ARG A 48 7.48 -11.22 7.94
CA ARG A 48 7.28 -12.65 7.66
C ARG A 48 7.26 -13.50 8.94
N ALA A 49 7.93 -13.07 10.00
CA ALA A 49 7.86 -13.69 11.31
C ALA A 49 6.54 -13.41 12.06
N GLY A 50 5.62 -12.66 11.45
CA GLY A 50 4.29 -12.36 11.99
C GLY A 50 4.18 -10.98 12.65
N GLU A 51 5.25 -10.18 12.62
CA GLU A 51 5.18 -8.82 13.16
C GLU A 51 4.41 -7.87 12.23
N ALA A 52 3.66 -6.94 12.83
CA ALA A 52 2.99 -5.91 12.05
C ALA A 52 4.02 -4.92 11.48
N LEU A 53 3.81 -4.51 10.22
CA LEU A 53 4.70 -3.56 9.52
C LEU A 53 4.88 -2.22 10.27
N GLY A 54 3.83 -1.75 10.96
CA GLY A 54 3.88 -0.48 11.71
C GLY A 54 4.96 -0.48 12.80
N PRO A 55 4.88 -1.37 13.80
CA PRO A 55 5.90 -1.53 14.84
C PRO A 55 7.31 -1.76 14.29
N VAL A 56 7.46 -2.65 13.29
CA VAL A 56 8.75 -2.92 12.63
C VAL A 56 9.34 -1.62 12.05
N MET A 57 8.54 -0.86 11.30
CA MET A 57 8.98 0.42 10.74
C MET A 57 9.38 1.42 11.83
N SER A 58 8.67 1.46 12.97
CA SER A 58 8.98 2.34 14.09
C SER A 58 10.32 2.00 14.73
N GLN A 59 10.62 0.72 14.90
CA GLN A 59 11.93 0.27 15.40
C GLN A 59 13.07 0.65 14.45
N HIS A 60 12.90 0.46 13.14
CA HIS A 60 13.97 0.70 12.15
C HIS A 60 14.22 2.18 11.86
N THR A 61 13.21 3.04 12.01
CA THR A 61 13.32 4.47 11.64
C THR A 61 13.39 5.41 12.84
N GLY A 62 13.16 4.90 14.06
CA GLY A 62 13.15 5.69 15.29
C GLY A 62 11.97 6.66 15.42
N ILE A 63 10.96 6.53 14.55
CA ILE A 63 9.76 7.37 14.57
C ILE A 63 8.63 6.60 15.25
N ASP A 64 8.15 7.12 16.37
CA ASP A 64 6.96 6.57 17.04
C ASP A 64 5.67 6.89 16.27
N GLU A 65 4.72 5.96 16.30
CA GLU A 65 3.40 6.09 15.65
C GLU A 65 3.44 6.43 14.14
N ILE A 66 4.35 5.84 13.36
CA ILE A 66 4.46 6.07 11.90
C ILE A 66 3.12 5.93 11.17
N GLY A 67 2.24 5.04 11.66
CA GLY A 67 0.91 4.82 11.11
C GLY A 67 -0.03 6.03 11.17
N ARG A 68 0.25 7.03 12.02
CA ARG A 68 -0.57 8.26 12.21
C ARG A 68 -0.07 9.47 11.41
N LYS A 69 1.14 9.43 10.86
CA LYS A 69 1.71 10.49 10.00
C LYS A 69 1.70 10.04 8.53
N GLU A 70 2.76 10.35 7.77
CA GLU A 70 2.89 10.06 6.35
C GLU A 70 3.03 8.56 6.02
N GLY A 71 3.23 7.73 7.06
CA GLY A 71 3.42 6.28 6.94
C GLY A 71 4.79 5.90 6.38
N ALA A 72 5.01 4.60 6.18
CA ALA A 72 6.21 4.08 5.52
C ALA A 72 6.44 4.71 4.13
N ILE A 73 5.35 5.05 3.42
CA ILE A 73 5.39 5.71 2.12
C ILE A 73 6.10 7.07 2.22
N GLY A 74 5.77 7.90 3.20
CA GLY A 74 6.45 9.18 3.43
C GLY A 74 7.95 9.02 3.67
N ILE A 75 8.31 8.09 4.56
CA ILE A 75 9.70 7.84 4.92
C ILE A 75 10.53 7.42 3.71
N PHE A 76 10.09 6.39 2.97
CA PHE A 76 10.86 5.87 1.84
C PHE A 76 10.85 6.77 0.61
N THR A 77 9.95 7.75 0.55
CA THR A 77 9.89 8.72 -0.55
C THR A 77 10.44 10.09 -0.16
N ALA A 78 11.03 10.22 1.03
CA ALA A 78 11.51 11.48 1.60
C ALA A 78 10.43 12.60 1.57
N GLY A 79 9.20 12.26 1.99
CA GLY A 79 8.06 13.16 2.09
C GLY A 79 7.41 13.53 0.75
N LYS A 80 7.92 13.04 -0.38
CA LYS A 80 7.36 13.34 -1.72
C LYS A 80 5.98 12.74 -1.94
N LEU A 81 5.69 11.63 -1.26
CA LEU A 81 4.39 10.99 -1.25
C LEU A 81 3.96 10.75 0.18
N THR A 82 2.65 10.78 0.42
CA THR A 82 2.07 10.37 1.69
C THR A 82 1.16 9.19 1.46
N ARG A 83 0.82 8.47 2.53
CA ARG A 83 -0.23 7.44 2.46
C ARG A 83 -1.53 7.99 1.88
N SER A 84 -1.91 9.21 2.25
CA SER A 84 -3.12 9.87 1.76
C SER A 84 -3.06 10.16 0.26
N SER A 85 -1.93 10.67 -0.27
CA SER A 85 -1.82 10.97 -1.70
C SER A 85 -1.86 9.71 -2.57
N VAL A 86 -1.22 8.63 -2.11
CA VAL A 86 -1.25 7.33 -2.80
C VAL A 86 -2.64 6.71 -2.77
N TYR A 87 -3.36 6.83 -1.65
CA TYR A 87 -4.71 6.27 -1.51
C TYR A 87 -5.74 7.08 -2.29
N HIS A 88 -5.57 8.40 -2.34
CA HIS A 88 -6.42 9.27 -3.14
C HIS A 88 -6.47 8.81 -4.60
N GLN A 89 -5.32 8.49 -5.21
CA GLN A 89 -5.28 7.97 -6.57
C GLN A 89 -6.02 6.63 -6.71
N ALA A 90 -5.83 5.70 -5.77
CA ALA A 90 -6.52 4.41 -5.80
C ALA A 90 -8.04 4.56 -5.65
N VAL A 91 -8.50 5.44 -4.78
CA VAL A 91 -9.94 5.75 -4.62
C VAL A 91 -10.53 6.32 -5.90
N VAL A 92 -9.85 7.30 -6.52
CA VAL A 92 -10.29 7.89 -7.79
C VAL A 92 -10.41 6.82 -8.88
N LEU A 93 -9.43 5.91 -8.97
CA LEU A 93 -9.47 4.80 -9.92
C LEU A 93 -10.62 3.82 -9.62
N ALA A 94 -10.84 3.46 -8.35
CA ALA A 94 -11.94 2.58 -7.94
C ALA A 94 -13.32 3.20 -8.22
N LEU A 95 -13.43 4.52 -8.31
CA LEU A 95 -14.66 5.21 -8.67
C LEU A 95 -14.96 5.21 -10.19
N SER A 96 -14.05 4.71 -11.04
CA SER A 96 -14.22 4.74 -12.51
C SER A 96 -15.56 4.16 -12.98
N PRO A 97 -16.04 3.00 -12.46
CA PRO A 97 -17.35 2.47 -12.86
C PRO A 97 -18.52 3.37 -12.49
N PHE A 98 -18.39 4.18 -11.41
CA PHE A 98 -19.46 5.03 -10.89
C PHE A 98 -19.68 6.30 -11.71
N HIS A 99 -18.67 6.74 -12.45
CA HIS A 99 -18.75 7.96 -13.26
C HIS A 99 -18.86 7.70 -14.76
N ASN A 100 -18.72 6.44 -15.20
CA ASN A 100 -18.66 6.10 -16.61
C ASN A 100 -19.68 5.01 -16.94
N ALA A 101 -20.68 5.39 -17.73
CA ALA A 101 -21.76 4.49 -18.13
C ALA A 101 -21.30 3.26 -18.93
N ILE A 102 -20.08 3.28 -19.50
CA ILE A 102 -19.48 2.16 -20.24
C ILE A 102 -19.26 0.92 -19.34
N TYR A 103 -19.17 1.11 -18.02
CA TYR A 103 -19.00 0.01 -17.07
C TYR A 103 -20.32 -0.63 -16.61
N ARG A 104 -21.47 -0.23 -17.16
CA ARG A 104 -22.79 -0.85 -16.91
C ARG A 104 -23.12 -1.92 -17.93
#